data_AF-R1HV02-F1
#
_entry.id   AF-R1HV02-F1
#
_cell.length_a   1.000
_cell.length_b   1.000
_cell.length_c   1.000
_cell.angle_alpha   90.00
_cell.angle_beta   90.00
_cell.angle_gamma   90.00
#
_symmetry.space_group_name_H-M   'P 1'
#
loop_
_entity.id
_entity.type
_entity.pdbx_description
1 polymer ?
#
loop_
_entity_poly.entity_id
_entity_poly.type
_entity_poly.pdbx_seq_one_letter_code
_entity_poly.pdbx_strand_id
1 'polypeptide(L)'
;MAELNLTASVARQLQLGLDVVIDATGHRREARDRWREVTESAGGRFVGAECVCSDEQRQRARVEGRARGIPGWPQTVTWEHVVRMRGLWESWDEPHLVLDSATRPPEENVRQVLAAVDRPSATGE
;
A
#
# COMPACT_ATOMS: atom_id res chain seq x y z
N MET A 1 13.67 7.86 -8.79
CA MET A 1 13.99 8.83 -7.71
C MET A 1 12.99 8.76 -6.56
N ALA A 2 11.68 8.82 -6.79
CA ALA A 2 10.68 8.81 -5.70
C ALA A 2 10.75 7.55 -4.81
N GLU A 3 10.82 6.36 -5.40
CA GLU A 3 10.92 5.10 -4.64
C GLU A 3 12.18 5.01 -3.78
N LEU A 4 13.33 5.47 -4.29
CA LEU A 4 14.59 5.49 -3.52
C LEU A 4 14.47 6.39 -2.29
N ASN A 5 13.89 7.58 -2.44
CA ASN A 5 13.69 8.52 -1.33
C ASN A 5 12.72 7.95 -0.29
N LEU A 6 11.67 7.24 -0.73
CA LEU A 6 10.73 6.56 0.15
C LEU A 6 11.44 5.47 0.95
N THR A 7 12.19 4.58 0.29
CA THR A 7 12.94 3.51 0.96
C THR A 7 13.98 4.05 1.95
N ALA A 8 14.70 5.11 1.59
CA ALA A 8 15.64 5.76 2.50
C ALA A 8 14.94 6.35 3.74
N SER A 9 13.75 6.94 3.55
CA SER A 9 12.95 7.47 4.66
C SER A 9 12.48 6.34 5.59
N VAL A 10 11.98 5.24 5.02
CA VAL A 10 11.59 4.02 5.76
C VAL A 10 12.77 3.51 6.59
N ALA A 11 13.93 3.30 5.97
CA ALA A 11 15.14 2.84 6.66
C ALA A 11 15.50 3.76 7.84
N ARG A 12 15.43 5.08 7.63
CA ARG A 12 15.76 6.05 8.69
C ARG A 12 14.78 5.99 9.86
N GLN A 13 13.49 5.89 9.60
CA GLN A 13 12.49 5.79 10.68
C GLN A 13 12.65 4.50 11.48
N LEU A 14 12.89 3.37 10.80
CA LEU A 14 13.13 2.08 11.46
C LEU A 14 14.40 2.10 12.33
N GLN A 15 15.48 2.74 11.87
CA GLN A 15 16.70 2.94 12.68
C GLN A 15 16.46 3.75 13.96
N LEU A 16 15.42 4.59 13.99
CA LEU A 16 15.01 5.34 15.18
C LEU A 16 14.08 4.52 16.10
N GLY A 17 13.79 3.26 15.76
CA GLY A 17 12.88 2.39 16.51
C GLY A 17 11.40 2.73 16.32
N LEU A 18 11.04 3.41 15.23
CA LEU A 18 9.66 3.80 14.93
C LEU A 18 9.00 2.82 13.96
N ASP A 19 7.71 2.58 14.16
CA ASP A 19 6.86 1.92 13.17
C ASP A 19 6.62 2.81 11.96
N VAL A 20 6.51 2.22 10.77
CA VAL A 20 6.36 2.94 9.51
C VAL A 20 5.15 2.45 8.74
N VAL A 21 4.29 3.38 8.31
CA VAL A 21 3.20 3.12 7.35
C VAL A 21 3.59 3.71 6.01
N ILE A 22 3.58 2.88 4.97
CA ILE A 22 3.86 3.28 3.59
C ILE A 22 2.54 3.30 2.82
N ASP A 23 2.03 4.50 2.53
CA ASP A 23 0.92 4.68 1.57
C ASP A 23 1.48 5.02 0.20
N ALA A 24 1.65 3.99 -0.63
CA ALA A 24 2.16 4.10 -1.99
C ALA A 24 1.49 3.06 -2.88
N THR A 25 1.50 3.28 -4.20
CA THR A 25 0.91 2.31 -5.14
C THR A 25 1.51 0.92 -5.02
N GLY A 26 2.80 0.77 -4.69
CA GLY A 26 3.42 -0.54 -4.46
C GLY A 26 3.26 -1.53 -5.62
N HIS A 27 3.01 -1.03 -6.84
CA HIS A 27 2.57 -1.83 -7.98
C HIS A 27 3.68 -2.74 -8.55
N ARG A 28 4.95 -2.43 -8.24
CA ARG A 28 6.11 -3.25 -8.64
C ARG A 28 6.58 -4.11 -7.47
N ARG A 29 6.80 -5.39 -7.70
CA ARG A 29 7.40 -6.36 -6.77
C ARG A 29 8.71 -5.85 -6.22
N GLU A 30 9.61 -5.39 -7.10
CA GLU A 30 10.93 -4.88 -6.72
C GLU A 30 10.86 -3.80 -5.61
N ALA A 31 9.83 -2.93 -5.65
CA ALA A 31 9.66 -1.89 -4.64
C ALA A 31 9.20 -2.48 -3.30
N ARG A 32 8.27 -3.44 -3.33
CA ARG A 32 7.76 -4.14 -2.15
C ARG A 32 8.85 -4.97 -1.48
N ASP A 33 9.66 -5.67 -2.28
CA ASP A 33 10.79 -6.48 -1.79
C ASP A 33 11.82 -5.59 -1.09
N ARG A 34 12.17 -4.44 -1.68
CA ARG A 34 13.07 -3.49 -1.02
C ARG A 34 12.54 -2.98 0.31
N TRP A 35 11.24 -2.67 0.40
CA TRP A 35 10.65 -2.23 1.68
C TRP A 35 10.64 -3.36 2.71
N ARG A 36 10.36 -4.59 2.27
CA ARG A 36 10.46 -5.79 3.11
C ARG A 36 11.87 -5.99 3.62
N GLU A 37 12.86 -6.06 2.73
CA GLU A 37 14.27 -6.28 3.06
C GLU A 37 14.79 -5.24 4.05
N VAL A 38 14.50 -3.96 3.83
CA VAL A 38 14.89 -2.88 4.75
C VAL A 38 14.23 -3.03 6.12
N THR A 39 12.96 -3.44 6.15
CA THR A 39 12.21 -3.66 7.40
C THR A 39 12.78 -4.84 8.18
N GLU A 40 12.96 -5.98 7.52
CA GLU A 40 13.46 -7.22 8.13
C GLU A 40 14.93 -7.09 8.55
N SER A 41 15.76 -6.38 7.77
CA SER A 41 17.16 -6.08 8.14
C SER A 41 17.27 -5.17 9.37
N ALA A 42 16.25 -4.34 9.63
CA ALA A 42 16.17 -3.54 10.85
C ALA A 42 15.58 -4.32 12.05
N GLY A 43 15.31 -5.62 11.89
CA GLY A 43 14.67 -6.46 12.90
C GLY A 43 13.16 -6.24 13.02
N GLY A 44 12.56 -5.47 12.10
CA GLY A 44 11.13 -5.22 12.04
C GLY A 44 10.37 -6.32 11.31
N ARG A 45 9.05 -6.20 11.28
CA ARG A 45 8.16 -7.09 10.52
C ARG A 45 7.49 -6.34 9.39
N PHE A 46 7.58 -6.88 8.17
CA PHE A 46 6.86 -6.33 7.03
C PHE A 46 5.45 -6.92 6.91
N VAL A 47 4.43 -6.07 6.90
CA VAL A 47 3.04 -6.45 6.66
C VAL A 47 2.57 -5.81 5.35
N GLY A 48 2.38 -6.63 4.32
CA GLY A 48 1.83 -6.19 3.04
C GLY A 48 0.31 -6.03 3.11
N ALA A 49 -0.21 -4.89 2.66
CA ALA A 49 -1.64 -4.62 2.55
C ALA A 49 -1.98 -4.08 1.15
N GLU A 50 -2.63 -4.91 0.34
CA GLU A 50 -3.14 -4.57 -0.98
C GLU A 50 -4.57 -4.03 -0.87
N CYS A 51 -4.76 -2.75 -1.17
CA CYS A 51 -6.07 -2.12 -1.21
C CYS A 51 -6.70 -2.28 -2.60
N VAL A 52 -7.80 -3.03 -2.69
CA VAL A 52 -8.54 -3.25 -3.92
C VAL A 52 -9.92 -2.58 -3.87
N CYS A 53 -10.55 -2.47 -5.04
CA CYS A 53 -11.96 -2.13 -5.16
C CYS A 53 -12.57 -3.12 -6.15
N SER A 54 -13.24 -4.15 -5.64
CA SER A 54 -13.81 -5.21 -6.48
C SER A 54 -14.96 -4.73 -7.38
N ASP A 55 -15.61 -3.63 -7.01
CA ASP A 55 -16.64 -2.95 -7.79
C ASP A 55 -16.02 -1.86 -8.69
N GLU A 56 -15.90 -2.19 -9.98
CA GLU A 56 -15.33 -1.30 -10.98
C GLU A 56 -16.16 -0.02 -11.19
N GLN A 57 -17.49 -0.12 -11.17
CA GLN A 57 -18.37 1.03 -11.38
C GLN A 57 -18.22 2.02 -10.23
N ARG A 58 -18.15 1.52 -8.99
CA ARG A 58 -17.86 2.31 -7.80
C ARG A 58 -16.46 2.92 -7.85
N GLN A 59 -15.45 2.17 -8.28
CA GLN A 59 -14.10 2.71 -8.43
C GLN A 59 -14.06 3.85 -9.45
N ARG A 60 -14.70 3.64 -10.61
CA ARG A 60 -14.79 4.64 -11.68
C ARG A 60 -15.50 5.90 -11.18
N ALA A 61 -16.66 5.76 -10.55
CA ALA A 61 -17.38 6.88 -9.97
C ALA A 61 -16.53 7.66 -8.94
N ARG A 62 -15.78 6.95 -8.07
CA ARG A 62 -14.87 7.57 -7.09
C ARG A 62 -13.71 8.32 -7.75
N VAL A 63 -13.16 7.80 -8.85
CA VAL A 63 -12.05 8.44 -9.57
C VAL A 63 -12.57 9.65 -10.34
N GLU A 64 -13.57 9.48 -11.19
CA GLU A 64 -14.10 10.54 -12.05
C GLU A 64 -14.74 11.67 -11.24
N GLY A 65 -15.36 11.35 -10.09
CA GLY A 65 -15.93 12.32 -9.17
C GLY A 65 -14.94 12.96 -8.19
N ARG A 66 -13.65 12.59 -8.22
CA ARG A 66 -12.66 13.10 -7.26
C ARG A 66 -12.32 14.56 -7.56
N ALA A 67 -12.54 15.42 -6.57
CA ALA A 67 -11.98 16.77 -6.51
C ALA A 67 -10.85 16.79 -5.49
N ARG A 68 -9.61 17.04 -5.93
CA ARG A 68 -8.44 17.10 -5.04
C ARG A 68 -8.39 18.38 -4.22
N GLY A 69 -8.96 19.47 -4.72
CA GLY A 69 -8.95 20.76 -4.02
C GLY A 69 -7.56 21.39 -3.87
N ILE A 70 -6.56 20.94 -4.63
CA ILE A 70 -5.20 21.46 -4.59
C ILE A 70 -5.02 22.46 -5.74
N PRO A 71 -4.74 23.76 -5.46
CA PRO A 71 -4.53 24.76 -6.50
C PRO A 71 -3.40 24.37 -7.46
N GLY A 72 -3.65 24.51 -8.76
CA GLY A 72 -2.67 24.18 -9.80
C GLY A 72 -2.51 22.69 -10.10
N TRP A 73 -3.22 21.80 -9.41
CA TRP A 73 -3.19 20.36 -9.66
C TRP A 73 -4.42 19.88 -10.46
N PRO A 74 -4.26 18.90 -11.37
CA PRO A 74 -5.41 18.26 -12.01
C PRO A 74 -6.35 17.65 -10.95
N GLN A 75 -7.67 17.84 -11.10
CA GLN A 75 -8.65 17.33 -10.13
C GLN A 75 -8.63 15.81 -10.03
N THR A 76 -8.56 15.13 -11.18
CA THR A 76 -8.50 13.67 -11.25
C THR A 76 -7.79 13.20 -12.52
N VAL A 77 -7.71 11.88 -12.72
CA VAL A 77 -7.23 11.21 -13.92
C VAL A 77 -8.40 10.58 -14.67
N THR A 78 -8.23 10.29 -15.97
CA THR A 78 -9.29 9.60 -16.73
C THR A 78 -9.39 8.12 -16.34
N TRP A 79 -10.54 7.49 -16.62
CA TRP A 79 -10.71 6.07 -16.38
C TRP A 79 -9.74 5.20 -17.21
N GLU A 80 -9.47 5.60 -18.46
CA GLU A 80 -8.50 4.91 -19.33
C GLU A 80 -7.09 4.93 -18.74
N HIS A 81 -6.71 6.04 -18.08
CA HIS A 81 -5.45 6.12 -17.36
C HIS A 81 -5.41 5.08 -16.22
N VAL A 82 -6.49 4.95 -15.44
CA VAL A 82 -6.56 3.96 -14.35
C VAL A 82 -6.42 2.53 -14.89
N VAL A 83 -7.15 2.18 -15.95
CA VAL A 83 -7.07 0.84 -16.58
C VAL A 83 -5.65 0.56 -17.08
N ARG A 84 -5.01 1.55 -17.73
CA ARG A 84 -3.63 1.42 -18.18
C ARG A 84 -2.66 1.20 -17.02
N MET A 85 -2.79 1.97 -15.93
CA MET A 85 -1.92 1.82 -14.76
C MET A 85 -2.15 0.50 -14.02
N ARG A 86 -3.39 -0.01 -13.99
CA ARG A 86 -3.71 -1.33 -13.43
C ARG A 86 -2.99 -2.45 -14.19
N GLY A 87 -2.82 -2.32 -15.51
CA GLY A 87 -2.05 -3.27 -16.32
C GLY A 87 -0.55 -3.35 -15.97
N LEU A 88 -0.02 -2.38 -15.22
CA LEU A 88 1.35 -2.39 -14.73
C LEU A 88 1.50 -3.03 -13.34
N TRP A 89 0.41 -3.55 -12.78
CA TRP A 89 0.41 -4.14 -11.44
C TRP A 89 1.01 -5.54 -11.46
N GLU A 90 2.08 -5.73 -10.70
CA GLU A 90 2.73 -7.02 -10.49
C GLU A 90 2.13 -7.72 -9.28
N SER A 91 1.64 -8.95 -9.49
CA SER A 91 1.06 -9.81 -8.45
C SER A 91 1.96 -9.95 -7.23
N TRP A 92 1.36 -10.16 -6.06
CA TRP A 92 2.05 -10.59 -4.87
C TRP A 92 2.28 -12.10 -4.93
N ASP A 93 3.51 -12.56 -4.67
CA ASP A 93 3.80 -14.00 -4.58
C ASP A 93 3.85 -14.49 -3.14
N GLU A 94 3.84 -13.56 -2.18
CA GLU A 94 3.91 -13.82 -0.76
C GLU A 94 2.56 -13.53 -0.07
N PRO A 95 2.31 -14.14 1.10
CA PRO A 95 1.14 -13.81 1.92
C PRO A 95 1.08 -12.32 2.24
N HIS A 96 -0.07 -11.71 1.96
CA HIS A 96 -0.37 -10.31 2.23
C HIS A 96 -1.88 -10.17 2.51
N LEU A 97 -2.28 -9.02 3.06
CA LEU A 97 -3.68 -8.70 3.27
C LEU A 97 -4.29 -8.14 1.98
N VAL A 98 -5.46 -8.64 1.58
CA VAL A 98 -6.28 -8.03 0.52
C VAL A 98 -7.46 -7.31 1.17
N LEU A 99 -7.45 -5.98 1.07
CA LEU A 99 -8.41 -5.08 1.69
C LEU A 99 -9.35 -4.51 0.63
N ASP A 100 -10.56 -5.07 0.54
CA ASP A 100 -11.54 -4.65 -0.46
C ASP A 100 -12.39 -3.47 0.04
N SER A 101 -12.13 -2.30 -0.53
CA SER A 101 -12.84 -1.04 -0.24
C SER A 101 -14.22 -0.91 -0.91
N ALA A 102 -14.62 -1.88 -1.73
CA ALA A 102 -15.97 -1.94 -2.28
C ALA A 102 -16.94 -2.61 -1.31
N THR A 103 -16.50 -3.66 -0.61
CA THR A 103 -17.34 -4.53 0.21
C THR A 103 -17.18 -4.28 1.71
N ARG A 104 -16.03 -3.77 2.15
CA ARG A 104 -15.76 -3.50 3.57
C ARG A 104 -15.66 -2.01 3.88
N PRO A 105 -16.18 -1.57 5.03
CA PRO A 105 -15.98 -0.21 5.50
C PRO A 105 -14.51 -0.01 5.96
N PRO A 106 -13.98 1.23 5.93
CA PRO A 106 -12.58 1.50 6.27
C PRO A 106 -12.16 0.97 7.64
N GLU A 107 -13.03 1.07 8.65
CA GLU A 107 -12.77 0.66 10.02
C GLU A 107 -12.52 -0.85 10.13
N GLU A 108 -13.14 -1.64 9.26
CA GLU A 108 -12.92 -3.08 9.20
C GLU A 108 -11.57 -3.43 8.56
N ASN A 109 -11.21 -2.73 7.48
CA ASN A 109 -9.91 -2.91 6.85
C ASN A 109 -8.78 -2.50 7.80
N VAL A 110 -8.94 -1.40 8.55
CA VAL A 110 -7.99 -0.97 9.57
C VAL A 110 -7.83 -2.03 10.67
N ARG A 111 -8.94 -2.61 11.17
CA ARG A 111 -8.88 -3.69 12.17
C ARG A 111 -8.08 -4.91 11.69
N GLN A 112 -8.19 -5.27 10.41
CA GLN A 112 -7.42 -6.38 9.83
C GLN A 112 -5.92 -6.08 9.79
N VAL A 113 -5.55 -4.83 9.44
CA VAL A 113 -4.14 -4.41 9.44
C VAL A 113 -3.57 -4.42 10.85
N LEU A 114 -4.27 -3.83 11.83
CA LEU A 114 -3.85 -3.83 13.23
C LEU A 114 -3.64 -5.26 13.75
N ALA A 115 -4.60 -6.16 13.51
CA ALA A 115 -4.46 -7.57 13.91
C ALA A 115 -3.27 -8.29 13.25
N ALA A 116 -2.85 -7.88 12.05
CA ALA A 116 -1.66 -8.44 11.40
C ALA A 116 -0.35 -7.87 11.96
N VAL A 117 -0.35 -6.59 12.34
CA VAL A 117 0.80 -5.91 12.98
C VAL A 117 0.97 -6.35 14.44
N ASP A 118 -0.11 -6.68 15.14
CA ASP A 118 -0.06 -7.12 16.55
C ASP A 118 0.26 -8.61 16.72
N ARG A 119 0.13 -9.42 15.67
CA ARG A 119 0.45 -10.87 15.76
C ARG A 119 1.91 -11.05 16.16
N PRO A 120 2.25 -11.86 17.17
CA PRO A 120 3.64 -12.15 17.48
C PRO A 120 4.33 -12.72 16.24
N SER A 121 5.56 -12.29 15.97
CA SER A 121 6.42 -12.95 15.00
C SER A 121 6.51 -14.43 15.42
N ALA A 122 6.05 -15.34 14.57
CA ALA A 122 6.35 -16.75 14.78
C ALA A 122 7.85 -16.90 14.55
N THR A 123 8.64 -16.82 15.61
CA THR A 123 10.08 -17.02 15.56
C THR A 123 10.48 -17.88 16.75
N GLY A 124 10.90 -19.11 16.47
CA GLY A 124 11.49 -20.01 17.45
C GLY A 124 11.30 -21.50 17.15
N GLU A 125 11.92 -22.02 16.08
CA GLU A 125 12.62 -23.32 16.09
C GLU A 125 14.07 -23.07 15.67
#